data_AF-A0A965DYP6-F1
#
_entry.id   AF-A0A965DYP6-F1
#
_cell.length_a   1.000
_cell.length_b   1.000
_cell.length_c   1.000
_cell.angle_alpha   90.00
_cell.angle_beta   90.00
_cell.angle_gamma   90.00
#
_symmetry.space_group_name_H-M   'P 1'
#
loop_
_entity.id
_entity.type
_entity.pdbx_description
1 polymer ?
#
loop_
_entity_poly.entity_id
_entity_poly.type
_entity_poly.pdbx_seq_one_letter_code
_entity_poly.pdbx_strand_id
1 'polypeptide(L)'
;PQILQWREEYDIAQLHTYMDRYIRHEIDRKGLPVDGTDREKQAYQAALAEYNGDRRTAETIWNELASGALTRPGTVGHDNVATVARHHLRLLAALDREEERMTGLRQQTRERRSEIDLEPLTREAFTAWRQEQLGDRLGALRLYERLRDEARKDDDGRYWALFAAMKVKTVSDGLKAKPQDEEGRVRAISDTARTATAGLTASNTSMLTLRVILHEIALLYDRDPALAEAVNQAKEGMKYVDERVK
;
A
#
# COMPACT_ATOMS: atom_id res chain seq x y z
N PRO A 1 -9.04 -29.70 14.13
CA PRO A 1 -8.03 -30.14 15.14
C PRO A 1 -6.82 -29.20 15.12
N GLN A 2 -6.46 -28.64 16.28
CA GLN A 2 -5.38 -27.65 16.45
C GLN A 2 -4.05 -28.08 15.81
N ILE A 3 -3.76 -29.39 15.79
CA ILE A 3 -2.53 -29.97 15.20
C ILE A 3 -2.43 -29.75 13.67
N LEU A 4 -3.54 -29.80 12.93
CA LEU A 4 -3.51 -29.59 11.47
C LEU A 4 -3.20 -28.15 11.11
N GLN A 5 -3.75 -27.20 11.88
CA GLN A 5 -3.49 -25.77 11.71
C GLN A 5 -2.02 -25.43 11.96
N TRP A 6 -1.43 -25.98 13.03
CA TRP A 6 -0.01 -25.79 13.33
C TRP A 6 0.92 -26.28 12.22
N ARG A 7 0.56 -27.41 11.61
CA ARG A 7 1.32 -27.96 10.49
C ARG A 7 1.22 -27.05 9.25
N GLU A 8 0.02 -26.56 8.92
CA GLU A 8 -0.16 -25.61 7.83
C GLU A 8 0.63 -24.31 8.06
N GLU A 9 0.58 -23.76 9.28
CA GLU A 9 1.35 -22.56 9.66
C GLU A 9 2.86 -22.79 9.54
N TYR A 10 3.36 -23.94 9.99
CA TYR A 10 4.77 -24.31 9.84
C TYR A 10 5.19 -24.43 8.37
N ASP A 11 4.40 -25.14 7.57
CA ASP A 11 4.68 -25.36 6.15
C ASP A 11 4.65 -24.04 5.36
N ILE A 12 3.72 -23.14 5.71
CA ILE A 12 3.66 -21.77 5.15
C ILE A 12 4.93 -20.99 5.52
N ALA A 13 5.30 -20.96 6.80
CA ALA A 13 6.46 -20.21 7.27
C ALA A 13 7.77 -20.71 6.62
N GLN A 14 7.92 -22.03 6.47
CA GLN A 14 9.08 -22.61 5.81
C GLN A 14 9.15 -22.20 4.34
N LEU A 15 8.05 -22.30 3.59
CA LEU A 15 8.05 -21.95 2.18
C LEU A 15 8.23 -20.45 1.96
N HIS A 16 7.66 -19.60 2.82
CA HIS A 16 7.91 -18.16 2.84
C HIS A 16 9.38 -17.83 3.06
N THR A 17 10.06 -18.54 3.97
CA THR A 17 11.51 -18.38 4.16
C THR A 17 12.29 -18.66 2.86
N TYR A 18 11.90 -19.67 2.09
CA TYR A 18 12.54 -19.97 0.80
C TYR A 18 12.20 -18.93 -0.27
N MET A 19 10.95 -18.44 -0.33
CA MET A 19 10.56 -17.33 -1.20
C MET A 19 11.38 -16.07 -0.91
N ASP A 20 11.54 -15.69 0.36
CA ASP A 20 12.27 -14.49 0.76
C ASP A 20 13.78 -14.62 0.47
N ARG A 21 14.34 -15.85 0.49
CA ARG A 21 15.71 -16.11 0.02
C ARG A 21 15.80 -16.00 -1.50
N TYR A 22 14.84 -16.55 -2.22
CA TYR A 22 14.80 -16.50 -3.69
C TYR A 22 14.72 -15.06 -4.18
N ILE A 23 13.80 -14.26 -3.63
CA ILE A 23 13.65 -12.84 -3.95
C ILE A 23 14.96 -12.08 -3.72
N ARG A 24 15.63 -12.28 -2.57
CA ARG A 24 16.93 -11.64 -2.30
C ARG A 24 18.00 -12.06 -3.30
N HIS A 25 18.03 -13.33 -3.70
CA HIS A 25 18.95 -13.82 -4.71
C HIS A 25 18.71 -13.15 -6.08
N GLU A 26 17.47 -13.03 -6.52
CA GLU A 26 17.13 -12.43 -7.81
C GLU A 26 17.38 -10.91 -7.84
N ILE A 27 17.05 -10.20 -6.76
CA ILE A 27 17.17 -8.74 -6.70
C ILE A 27 18.61 -8.29 -6.43
N ASP A 28 19.26 -8.86 -5.41
CA ASP A 28 20.58 -8.40 -4.98
C ASP A 28 21.73 -9.17 -5.64
N ARG A 29 21.44 -10.26 -6.36
CA ARG A 29 22.43 -11.26 -6.83
C ARG A 29 23.30 -11.79 -5.68
N LYS A 30 22.74 -11.83 -4.47
CA LYS A 30 23.40 -12.27 -3.23
C LYS A 30 22.70 -13.51 -2.66
N GLY A 31 23.50 -14.42 -2.13
CA GLY A 31 23.02 -15.66 -1.50
C GLY A 31 23.03 -16.86 -2.44
N LEU A 32 22.78 -18.03 -1.86
CA LEU A 32 22.74 -19.29 -2.61
C LEU A 32 21.44 -19.39 -3.41
N PRO A 33 21.48 -19.95 -4.65
CA PRO A 33 20.28 -20.24 -5.40
C PRO A 33 19.39 -21.17 -4.56
N VAL A 34 18.09 -20.88 -4.55
CA VAL A 34 17.12 -21.73 -3.88
C VAL A 34 16.75 -22.86 -4.85
N ASP A 35 17.10 -24.09 -4.48
CA ASP A 35 16.62 -25.26 -5.22
C ASP A 35 15.20 -25.62 -4.79
N GLY A 36 14.50 -26.35 -5.66
CA GLY A 36 13.13 -26.74 -5.43
C GLY A 36 12.54 -27.48 -6.62
N THR A 37 11.42 -28.13 -6.36
CA THR A 37 10.55 -28.70 -7.39
C THR A 37 10.05 -27.62 -8.34
N ASP A 38 9.57 -28.03 -9.52
CA ASP A 38 9.02 -27.07 -10.50
C ASP A 38 7.88 -26.22 -9.93
N ARG A 39 7.06 -26.80 -9.04
CA ARG A 39 5.97 -26.09 -8.35
C ARG A 39 6.48 -25.08 -7.34
N GLU A 40 7.51 -25.42 -6.56
CA GLU A 40 8.14 -24.48 -5.63
C GLU A 40 8.79 -23.33 -6.39
N LYS A 41 9.46 -23.62 -7.52
CA LYS A 41 10.03 -22.59 -8.40
C LYS A 41 8.97 -21.64 -8.94
N GLN A 42 7.81 -22.15 -9.35
CA GLN A 42 6.67 -21.30 -9.74
C GLN A 42 6.14 -20.47 -8.56
N ALA A 43 6.07 -21.04 -7.37
CA ALA A 43 5.69 -20.31 -6.16
C ALA A 43 6.69 -19.17 -5.86
N TYR A 44 7.98 -19.40 -6.08
CA TYR A 44 9.00 -18.38 -5.94
C TYR A 44 8.86 -17.26 -6.99
N GLN A 45 8.50 -17.60 -8.23
CA GLN A 45 8.19 -16.61 -9.27
C GLN A 45 6.97 -15.77 -8.93
N ALA A 46 5.92 -16.39 -8.38
CA ALA A 46 4.73 -15.66 -7.93
C ALA A 46 5.06 -14.68 -6.80
N ALA A 47 5.86 -15.10 -5.80
CA ALA A 47 6.32 -14.23 -4.73
C ALA A 47 7.22 -13.09 -5.25
N LEU A 48 8.04 -13.34 -6.29
CA LEU A 48 8.81 -12.29 -6.95
C LEU A 48 7.91 -11.31 -7.71
N ALA A 49 6.83 -11.78 -8.35
CA ALA A 49 5.84 -10.92 -8.97
C ALA A 49 5.14 -10.02 -7.93
N GLU A 50 4.77 -10.58 -6.77
CA GLU A 50 4.25 -9.80 -5.63
C GLU A 50 5.24 -8.75 -5.15
N TYR A 51 6.51 -9.13 -4.99
CA TYR A 51 7.58 -8.21 -4.61
C TYR A 51 7.69 -7.01 -5.55
N ASN A 52 7.53 -7.26 -6.86
CA ASN A 52 7.58 -6.25 -7.92
C ASN A 52 6.26 -5.49 -8.09
N GLY A 53 5.22 -5.82 -7.32
CA GLY A 53 3.89 -5.23 -7.45
C GLY A 53 3.15 -5.65 -8.72
N ASP A 54 3.57 -6.73 -9.39
CA ASP A 54 2.85 -7.29 -10.55
C ASP A 54 1.75 -8.24 -10.09
N ARG A 55 0.66 -7.64 -9.62
CA ARG A 55 -0.53 -8.34 -9.13
C ARG A 55 -1.05 -9.38 -10.11
N ARG A 56 -1.16 -9.02 -11.39
CA ARG A 56 -1.79 -9.89 -12.41
C ARG A 56 -0.98 -11.17 -12.60
N THR A 57 0.35 -11.04 -12.71
CA THR A 57 1.23 -12.19 -12.84
C THR A 57 1.20 -13.04 -11.57
N ALA A 58 1.26 -12.43 -10.39
CA ALA A 58 1.15 -13.14 -9.11
C ALA A 58 -0.16 -13.93 -8.99
N GLU A 59 -1.32 -13.29 -9.22
CA GLU A 59 -2.63 -13.94 -9.16
C GLU A 59 -2.75 -15.11 -10.14
N THR A 60 -2.24 -14.95 -11.36
CA THR A 60 -2.28 -16.01 -12.38
C THR A 60 -1.54 -17.26 -11.88
N ILE A 61 -0.29 -17.10 -11.44
CA ILE A 61 0.53 -18.22 -10.98
C ILE A 61 -0.06 -18.82 -9.69
N TRP A 62 -0.55 -18.00 -8.76
CA TRP A 62 -1.15 -18.53 -7.54
C TRP A 62 -2.44 -19.31 -7.78
N ASN A 63 -3.28 -18.89 -8.73
CA ASN A 63 -4.47 -19.67 -9.10
C ASN A 63 -4.10 -21.03 -9.72
N GLU A 64 -3.08 -21.08 -10.57
CA GLU A 64 -2.56 -22.34 -11.14
C GLU A 64 -2.04 -23.29 -10.05
N LEU A 65 -1.29 -22.77 -9.09
CA LEU A 65 -0.77 -23.54 -7.96
C LEU A 65 -1.88 -24.01 -7.02
N ALA A 66 -2.83 -23.13 -6.68
CA ALA A 66 -3.94 -23.42 -5.78
C ALA A 66 -4.93 -24.46 -6.34
N SER A 67 -5.17 -24.44 -7.65
CA SER A 67 -6.08 -25.39 -8.33
C SER A 67 -5.52 -26.80 -8.45
N GLY A 68 -4.22 -26.98 -8.21
CA GLY A 68 -3.57 -28.28 -8.43
C GLY A 68 -3.55 -28.69 -9.90
N ALA A 69 -3.76 -27.77 -10.85
CA ALA A 69 -3.68 -28.03 -12.28
C ALA A 69 -2.32 -28.62 -12.71
N LEU A 70 -1.30 -28.47 -11.86
CA LEU A 70 0.06 -28.95 -12.06
C LEU A 70 0.36 -30.24 -11.27
N THR A 71 -0.63 -30.88 -10.65
CA THR A 71 -0.42 -32.08 -9.82
C THR A 71 -0.59 -33.33 -10.70
N ARG A 72 0.43 -34.20 -10.74
CA ARG A 72 0.28 -35.50 -11.41
C ARG A 72 -0.85 -36.31 -10.73
N PRO A 73 -1.72 -37.00 -11.50
CA PRO A 73 -2.71 -37.89 -10.93
C PRO A 73 -2.04 -38.95 -10.04
N GLY A 74 -2.51 -39.10 -8.79
CA GLY A 74 -2.06 -40.14 -7.86
C GLY A 74 -1.17 -39.70 -6.70
N THR A 75 -0.73 -38.44 -6.66
CA THR A 75 0.04 -37.92 -5.51
C THR A 75 -0.91 -37.46 -4.41
N VAL A 76 -1.32 -38.37 -3.53
CA VAL A 76 -2.08 -38.04 -2.31
C VAL A 76 -1.09 -37.59 -1.25
N GLY A 77 -0.79 -36.30 -1.23
CA GLY A 77 0.02 -35.63 -0.21
C GLY A 77 -0.54 -34.24 0.06
N HIS A 78 -0.37 -33.73 1.28
CA HIS A 78 -0.66 -32.33 1.58
C HIS A 78 0.25 -31.47 0.69
N ASP A 79 -0.33 -30.77 -0.28
CA ASP A 79 0.42 -29.90 -1.18
C ASP A 79 0.60 -28.54 -0.50
N ASN A 80 1.69 -28.43 0.26
CA ASN A 80 2.05 -27.23 1.01
C ASN A 80 2.07 -25.98 0.11
N VAL A 81 2.45 -26.14 -1.18
CA VAL A 81 2.44 -25.05 -2.17
C VAL A 81 1.01 -24.58 -2.47
N ALA A 82 0.05 -25.50 -2.63
CA ALA A 82 -1.34 -25.12 -2.86
C ALA A 82 -1.96 -24.43 -1.64
N THR A 83 -1.55 -24.78 -0.42
CA THR A 83 -1.96 -24.08 0.81
C THR A 83 -1.40 -22.66 0.86
N VAL A 84 -0.10 -22.49 0.57
CA VAL A 84 0.54 -21.17 0.50
C VAL A 84 -0.06 -20.30 -0.61
N ALA A 85 -0.35 -20.88 -1.78
CA ALA A 85 -1.00 -20.18 -2.88
C ALA A 85 -2.38 -19.64 -2.48
N ARG A 86 -3.21 -20.46 -1.82
CA ARG A 86 -4.52 -20.02 -1.29
C ARG A 86 -4.38 -18.92 -0.24
N HIS A 87 -3.35 -18.97 0.59
CA HIS A 87 -3.07 -17.90 1.56
C HIS A 87 -2.76 -16.57 0.84
N HIS A 88 -1.84 -16.58 -0.13
CA HIS A 88 -1.50 -15.39 -0.90
C HIS A 88 -2.68 -14.82 -1.69
N LEU A 89 -3.51 -15.67 -2.31
CA LEU A 89 -4.74 -15.22 -2.96
C LEU A 89 -5.70 -14.51 -2.01
N ARG A 90 -5.80 -14.92 -0.74
CA ARG A 90 -6.61 -14.21 0.27
C ARG A 90 -6.00 -12.86 0.63
N LEU A 91 -4.68 -12.75 0.72
CA LEU A 91 -4.00 -11.48 0.96
C LEU A 91 -4.25 -10.51 -0.20
N LEU A 92 -4.09 -10.97 -1.45
CA LEU A 92 -4.34 -10.19 -2.65
C LEU A 92 -5.80 -9.70 -2.72
N ALA A 93 -6.77 -10.57 -2.44
CA ALA A 93 -8.18 -10.19 -2.37
C ALA A 93 -8.51 -9.24 -1.19
N ALA A 94 -7.69 -9.24 -0.12
CA ALA A 94 -7.86 -8.30 0.97
C ALA A 94 -7.34 -6.89 0.63
N LEU A 95 -6.46 -6.74 -0.36
CA LEU A 95 -5.96 -5.43 -0.80
C LEU A 95 -7.08 -4.55 -1.38
N ASP A 96 -8.03 -5.13 -2.11
CA ASP A 96 -9.15 -4.38 -2.70
C ASP A 96 -10.02 -3.71 -1.62
N ARG A 97 -10.24 -4.42 -0.52
CA ARG A 97 -10.99 -3.91 0.63
C ARG A 97 -10.21 -2.86 1.43
N GLU A 98 -8.89 -2.81 1.25
CA GLU A 98 -8.04 -1.89 1.99
C GLU A 98 -8.22 -0.45 1.51
N GLU A 99 -8.38 -0.22 0.20
CA GLU A 99 -8.64 1.13 -0.31
C GLU A 99 -10.00 1.67 0.17
N GLU A 100 -11.01 0.80 0.26
CA GLU A 100 -12.31 1.13 0.87
C GLU A 100 -12.14 1.47 2.36
N ARG A 101 -11.33 0.69 3.08
CA ARG A 101 -11.00 0.95 4.49
C ARG A 101 -10.31 2.30 4.66
N MET A 102 -9.33 2.65 3.81
CA MET A 102 -8.66 3.95 3.85
C MET A 102 -9.63 5.10 3.59
N THR A 103 -10.60 4.91 2.69
CA THR A 103 -11.68 5.88 2.46
C THR A 103 -12.53 6.07 3.72
N GLY A 104 -12.88 4.98 4.41
CA GLY A 104 -13.58 5.01 5.69
C GLY A 104 -12.78 5.71 6.80
N LEU A 105 -11.46 5.49 6.87
CA LEU A 105 -10.58 6.20 7.82
C LEU A 105 -10.55 7.70 7.52
N ARG A 106 -10.44 8.10 6.25
CA ARG A 106 -10.50 9.51 5.84
C ARG A 106 -11.81 10.17 6.25
N GLN A 107 -12.92 9.47 6.10
CA GLN A 107 -14.24 9.95 6.53
C GLN A 107 -14.32 10.10 8.06
N GLN A 108 -13.73 9.18 8.82
CA GLN A 108 -13.65 9.32 10.28
C GLN A 108 -12.78 10.51 10.70
N THR A 109 -11.64 10.75 10.04
CA THR A 109 -10.80 11.94 10.28
C THR A 109 -11.60 13.22 10.03
N ARG A 110 -12.41 13.24 8.96
CA ARG A 110 -13.33 14.34 8.65
C ARG A 110 -14.33 14.59 9.77
N GLU A 111 -14.99 13.54 10.25
CA GLU A 111 -16.05 13.64 11.26
C GLU A 111 -15.50 14.07 12.62
N ARG A 112 -14.36 13.48 13.04
CA ARG A 112 -13.71 13.80 14.31
C ARG A 112 -12.95 15.12 14.30
N ARG A 113 -12.60 15.62 13.11
CA ARG A 113 -11.71 16.79 12.91
C ARG A 113 -10.35 16.62 13.60
N SER A 114 -9.91 15.38 13.80
CA SER A 114 -8.65 15.02 14.43
C SER A 114 -8.06 13.77 13.77
N GLU A 115 -6.75 13.57 13.94
CA GLU A 115 -6.13 12.29 13.58
C GLU A 115 -6.74 11.12 14.35
N ILE A 116 -6.73 9.96 13.69
CA ILE A 116 -7.15 8.70 14.27
C ILE A 116 -5.89 8.02 14.79
N ASP A 117 -5.96 7.47 15.99
CA ASP A 117 -4.86 6.65 16.47
C ASP A 117 -4.87 5.31 15.73
N LEU A 118 -3.79 5.08 14.98
CA LEU A 118 -3.62 3.93 14.10
C LEU A 118 -2.32 3.24 14.43
N GLU A 119 -2.31 1.92 14.31
CA GLU A 119 -1.10 1.09 14.37
C GLU A 119 -0.02 1.61 13.41
N PRO A 120 1.28 1.50 13.72
CA PRO A 120 2.35 2.16 12.98
C PRO A 120 2.31 1.95 11.46
N LEU A 121 2.24 0.69 11.00
CA LEU A 121 2.21 0.37 9.56
C LEU A 121 0.91 0.86 8.89
N THR A 122 -0.23 0.80 9.60
CA THR A 122 -1.50 1.34 9.10
C THR A 122 -1.42 2.85 8.95
N ARG A 123 -0.85 3.55 9.93
CA ARG A 123 -0.67 5.01 9.91
C ARG A 123 0.19 5.44 8.74
N GLU A 124 1.25 4.70 8.47
CA GLU A 124 2.15 4.97 7.35
C GLU A 124 1.47 4.73 5.99
N ALA A 125 0.79 3.59 5.83
CA ALA A 125 0.00 3.30 4.63
C ALA A 125 -1.07 4.36 4.37
N PHE A 126 -1.81 4.76 5.41
CA PHE A 126 -2.83 5.79 5.32
C PHE A 126 -2.26 7.17 5.00
N THR A 127 -1.06 7.49 5.51
CA THR A 127 -0.36 8.73 5.17
C THR A 127 0.05 8.75 3.70
N ALA A 128 0.67 7.67 3.20
CA ALA A 128 1.03 7.54 1.79
C ALA A 128 -0.20 7.65 0.87
N TRP A 129 -1.29 6.97 1.24
CA TRP A 129 -2.55 7.02 0.51
C TRP A 129 -3.14 8.42 0.47
N ARG A 130 -3.15 9.17 1.57
CA ARG A 130 -3.64 10.56 1.57
C ARG A 130 -2.79 11.49 0.69
N GLN A 131 -1.46 11.32 0.69
CA GLN A 131 -0.59 12.08 -0.23
C GLN A 131 -0.93 11.78 -1.69
N GLU A 132 -1.15 10.51 -2.03
CA GLU A 132 -1.60 10.09 -3.36
C GLU A 132 -2.94 10.75 -3.75
N GLN A 133 -3.91 10.78 -2.83
CA GLN A 133 -5.22 11.43 -3.05
C GLN A 133 -5.11 12.95 -3.25
N LEU A 134 -4.10 13.61 -2.68
CA LEU A 134 -3.81 15.03 -2.89
C LEU A 134 -3.00 15.30 -4.16
N GLY A 135 -2.59 14.26 -4.90
CA GLY A 135 -1.79 14.38 -6.12
C GLY A 135 -0.29 14.51 -5.88
N ASP A 136 0.20 14.31 -4.65
CA ASP A 136 1.63 14.16 -4.34
C ASP A 136 2.05 12.70 -4.58
N ARG A 137 2.26 12.36 -5.85
CA ARG A 137 2.63 11.01 -6.27
C ARG A 137 4.07 10.69 -5.87
N LEU A 138 4.97 11.66 -5.94
CA LEU A 138 6.36 11.47 -5.55
C LEU A 138 6.51 11.25 -4.04
N GLY A 139 5.82 12.03 -3.22
CA GLY A 139 5.75 11.84 -1.77
C GLY A 139 5.12 10.50 -1.41
N ALA A 140 3.99 10.16 -2.02
CA ALA A 140 3.33 8.87 -1.83
C ALA A 140 4.25 7.69 -2.18
N LEU A 141 4.97 7.75 -3.32
CA LEU A 141 5.94 6.73 -3.72
C LEU A 141 7.00 6.50 -2.63
N ARG A 142 7.63 7.57 -2.14
CA ARG A 142 8.65 7.49 -1.09
C ARG A 142 8.12 6.83 0.18
N LEU A 143 6.89 7.16 0.58
CA LEU A 143 6.26 6.55 1.75
C LEU A 143 5.87 5.08 1.53
N TYR A 144 5.37 4.71 0.35
CA TYR A 144 5.10 3.30 0.06
C TYR A 144 6.38 2.46 -0.03
N GLU A 145 7.47 3.00 -0.60
CA GLU A 145 8.78 2.32 -0.60
C GLU A 145 9.27 2.07 0.83
N ARG A 146 9.20 3.10 1.69
CA ARG A 146 9.57 2.97 3.10
C ARG A 146 8.68 1.97 3.84
N LEU A 147 7.37 2.03 3.64
CA LEU A 147 6.42 1.06 4.22
C LEU A 147 6.76 -0.37 3.81
N ARG A 148 7.03 -0.59 2.52
CA ARG A 148 7.39 -1.90 1.97
C ARG A 148 8.64 -2.44 2.65
N ASP A 149 9.66 -1.61 2.79
CA ASP A 149 10.95 -2.01 3.33
C ASP A 149 10.90 -2.22 4.85
N GLU A 150 10.10 -1.44 5.58
CA GLU A 150 9.86 -1.61 7.02
C GLU A 150 9.04 -2.87 7.30
N ALA A 151 7.93 -3.05 6.59
CA ALA A 151 7.00 -4.16 6.79
C ALA A 151 7.61 -5.53 6.43
N ARG A 152 8.72 -5.57 5.70
CA ARG A 152 9.44 -6.82 5.37
C ARG A 152 10.36 -7.33 6.47
N LYS A 153 10.59 -6.54 7.51
CA LYS A 153 11.49 -6.93 8.60
C LYS A 153 10.86 -7.99 9.52
N ASP A 154 9.54 -8.13 9.48
CA ASP A 154 8.78 -9.04 10.32
C ASP A 154 7.72 -9.77 9.49
N ASP A 155 7.41 -11.02 9.86
CA ASP A 155 6.41 -11.85 9.18
C ASP A 155 5.01 -11.26 9.32
N ASP A 156 4.71 -10.61 10.46
CA ASP A 156 3.44 -9.91 10.70
C ASP A 156 3.22 -8.73 9.74
N GLY A 157 4.31 -8.19 9.17
CA GLY A 157 4.26 -7.10 8.19
C GLY A 157 4.01 -7.56 6.75
N ARG A 158 3.93 -8.87 6.46
CA ARG A 158 3.82 -9.39 5.08
C ARG A 158 2.65 -8.82 4.29
N TYR A 159 1.49 -8.63 4.92
CA TYR A 159 0.34 -7.97 4.31
C TYR A 159 0.68 -6.53 3.86
N TRP A 160 1.31 -5.75 4.73
CA TRP A 160 1.70 -4.37 4.45
C TRP A 160 2.81 -4.28 3.41
N ALA A 161 3.76 -5.21 3.43
CA ALA A 161 4.79 -5.32 2.41
C ALA A 161 4.18 -5.58 1.02
N LEU A 162 3.18 -6.46 0.94
CA LEU A 162 2.45 -6.75 -0.29
C LEU A 162 1.65 -5.52 -0.76
N PHE A 163 0.84 -4.92 0.12
CA PHE A 163 0.09 -3.70 -0.17
C PHE A 163 1.00 -2.60 -0.73
N ALA A 164 2.11 -2.33 -0.04
CA ALA A 164 3.06 -1.31 -0.41
C ALA A 164 3.75 -1.62 -1.76
N ALA A 165 4.13 -2.87 -2.02
CA ALA A 165 4.71 -3.26 -3.31
C ALA A 165 3.76 -2.98 -4.48
N MET A 166 2.48 -3.30 -4.32
CA MET A 166 1.45 -3.01 -5.33
C MET A 166 1.30 -1.50 -5.56
N LYS A 167 1.20 -0.72 -4.49
CA LYS A 167 1.09 0.74 -4.58
C LYS A 167 2.34 1.38 -5.18
N VAL A 168 3.55 0.91 -4.85
CA VAL A 168 4.81 1.34 -5.49
C VAL A 168 4.73 1.14 -7.00
N LYS A 169 4.31 -0.04 -7.48
CA LYS A 169 4.19 -0.30 -8.92
C LYS A 169 3.18 0.65 -9.58
N THR A 170 1.98 0.78 -9.01
CA THR A 170 0.92 1.67 -9.53
C THR A 170 1.39 3.12 -9.61
N VAL A 171 1.98 3.66 -8.54
CA VAL A 171 2.42 5.05 -8.49
C VAL A 171 3.63 5.27 -9.41
N SER A 172 4.59 4.33 -9.44
CA SER A 172 5.76 4.40 -10.32
C SER A 172 5.36 4.41 -11.80
N ASP A 173 4.43 3.56 -12.21
CA ASP A 173 3.92 3.57 -13.58
C ASP A 173 3.18 4.89 -13.90
N GLY A 174 2.40 5.40 -12.95
CA GLY A 174 1.75 6.70 -13.06
C GLY A 174 2.73 7.87 -13.20
N LEU A 175 3.89 7.79 -12.55
CA LEU A 175 4.99 8.76 -12.66
C LEU A 175 5.75 8.61 -13.98
N LYS A 176 5.94 7.39 -14.51
CA LYS A 176 6.50 7.21 -15.85
C LYS A 176 5.61 7.83 -16.93
N ALA A 177 4.29 7.69 -16.78
CA ALA A 177 3.31 8.27 -17.70
C ALA A 177 3.18 9.80 -17.55
N LYS A 178 3.20 10.30 -16.32
CA LYS A 178 3.16 11.74 -16.00
C LYS A 178 4.20 12.05 -14.92
N PRO A 179 5.42 12.41 -15.33
CA PRO A 179 6.51 12.71 -14.39
C PRO A 179 6.13 13.82 -13.43
N GLN A 180 6.57 13.66 -12.18
CA GLN A 180 6.50 14.67 -11.13
C GLN A 180 7.84 14.65 -10.41
N ASP A 181 8.57 15.75 -10.52
CA ASP A 181 9.76 16.04 -9.74
C ASP A 181 9.39 16.80 -8.45
N GLU A 182 10.38 17.26 -7.71
CA GLU A 182 10.16 17.97 -6.43
C GLU A 182 9.41 19.30 -6.63
N GLU A 183 9.71 20.04 -7.70
CA GLU A 183 8.99 21.27 -8.03
C GLU A 183 7.53 20.97 -8.43
N GLY A 184 7.32 19.93 -9.24
CA GLY A 184 5.99 19.45 -9.62
C GLY A 184 5.17 18.94 -8.43
N ARG A 185 5.82 18.35 -7.42
CA ARG A 185 5.22 17.98 -6.13
C ARG A 185 4.75 19.22 -5.39
N VAL A 186 5.64 20.20 -5.17
CA VAL A 186 5.30 21.46 -4.48
C VAL A 186 4.15 22.17 -5.18
N ARG A 187 4.23 22.29 -6.51
CA ARG A 187 3.18 22.90 -7.32
C ARG A 187 1.84 22.20 -7.17
N ALA A 188 1.80 20.87 -7.21
CA ALA A 188 0.56 20.10 -7.09
C ALA A 188 -0.14 20.34 -5.74
N ILE A 189 0.61 20.36 -4.64
CA ILE A 189 0.05 20.62 -3.31
C ILE A 189 -0.38 22.07 -3.15
N SER A 190 0.42 23.04 -3.60
CA SER A 190 0.04 24.46 -3.61
C SER A 190 -1.22 24.72 -4.44
N ASP A 191 -1.33 24.10 -5.62
CA ASP A 191 -2.52 24.20 -6.48
C ASP A 191 -3.76 23.60 -5.82
N THR A 192 -3.58 22.50 -5.09
CA THR A 192 -4.67 21.86 -4.33
C THR A 192 -5.13 22.76 -3.18
N ALA A 193 -4.21 23.34 -2.40
CA ALA A 193 -4.53 24.28 -1.33
C ALA A 193 -5.27 25.52 -1.86
N ARG A 194 -4.80 26.05 -2.99
CA ARG A 194 -5.39 27.21 -3.67
C ARG A 194 -6.80 26.91 -4.18
N THR A 195 -6.96 25.79 -4.88
CA THR A 195 -8.27 25.36 -5.39
C THR A 195 -9.26 25.14 -4.24
N ALA A 196 -8.83 24.47 -3.18
CA ALA A 196 -9.67 24.22 -2.01
C ALA A 196 -10.09 25.53 -1.31
N THR A 197 -9.16 26.48 -1.16
CA THR A 197 -9.43 27.80 -0.57
C THR A 197 -10.38 28.64 -1.43
N ALA A 198 -10.15 28.70 -2.75
CA ALA A 198 -11.05 29.39 -3.67
C ALA A 198 -12.46 28.77 -3.67
N GLY A 199 -12.54 27.44 -3.48
CA GLY A 199 -13.80 26.73 -3.35
C GLY A 199 -14.65 27.17 -2.15
N LEU A 200 -14.04 27.74 -1.11
CA LEU A 200 -14.74 28.17 0.11
C LEU A 200 -15.71 29.33 -0.14
N THR A 201 -15.48 30.12 -1.18
CA THR A 201 -16.30 31.28 -1.53
C THR A 201 -17.07 31.14 -2.84
N ALA A 202 -16.66 30.21 -3.71
CA ALA A 202 -17.12 30.17 -5.09
C ALA A 202 -17.71 28.82 -5.56
N SER A 203 -17.69 27.76 -4.76
CA SER A 203 -18.05 26.40 -5.24
C SER A 203 -19.33 25.82 -4.64
N ASN A 204 -19.96 24.90 -5.38
CA ASN A 204 -21.03 24.02 -4.89
C ASN A 204 -20.50 22.89 -3.99
N THR A 205 -19.19 22.83 -3.73
CA THR A 205 -18.60 21.81 -2.88
C THR A 205 -18.88 22.13 -1.41
N SER A 206 -19.24 21.12 -0.62
CA SER A 206 -19.45 21.31 0.82
C SER A 206 -18.21 21.90 1.49
N MET A 207 -18.41 22.94 2.31
CA MET A 207 -17.33 23.56 3.10
C MET A 207 -16.62 22.53 3.99
N LEU A 208 -17.34 21.51 4.48
CA LEU A 208 -16.74 20.42 5.26
C LEU A 208 -15.78 19.57 4.42
N THR A 209 -16.10 19.30 3.15
CA THR A 209 -15.19 18.59 2.24
C THR A 209 -13.93 19.42 1.97
N LEU A 210 -14.07 20.71 1.72
CA LEU A 210 -12.93 21.61 1.51
C LEU A 210 -12.06 21.72 2.77
N ARG A 211 -12.67 21.79 3.95
CA ARG A 211 -11.97 21.78 5.24
C ARG A 211 -11.13 20.53 5.41
N VAL A 212 -11.60 19.36 4.99
CA VAL A 212 -10.82 18.10 5.08
C VAL A 212 -9.57 18.17 4.22
N ILE A 213 -9.69 18.63 2.98
CA ILE A 213 -8.54 18.78 2.07
C ILE A 213 -7.51 19.71 2.70
N LEU A 214 -7.95 20.87 3.21
CA LEU A 214 -7.06 21.83 3.88
C LEU A 214 -6.44 21.23 5.16
N HIS A 215 -7.21 20.48 5.94
CA HIS A 215 -6.72 19.80 7.12
C HIS A 215 -5.64 18.76 6.78
N GLU A 216 -5.83 17.97 5.73
CA GLU A 216 -4.84 16.99 5.27
C GLU A 216 -3.55 17.68 4.81
N ILE A 217 -3.64 18.79 4.07
CA ILE A 217 -2.46 19.57 3.67
C ILE A 217 -1.70 20.06 4.89
N ALA A 218 -2.41 20.68 5.85
CA ALA A 218 -1.79 21.18 7.06
C ALA A 218 -1.14 20.05 7.87
N LEU A 219 -1.80 18.89 7.99
CA LEU A 219 -1.32 17.79 8.81
C LEU A 219 -0.14 17.04 8.18
N LEU A 220 -0.19 16.78 6.88
CA LEU A 220 0.80 15.98 6.17
C LEU A 220 2.10 16.75 5.90
N TYR A 221 2.03 18.08 5.78
CA TYR A 221 3.14 18.88 5.28
C TYR A 221 3.62 19.98 6.24
N ASP A 222 3.11 20.06 7.48
CA ASP A 222 3.52 21.10 8.46
C ASP A 222 5.04 21.16 8.69
N ARG A 223 5.73 20.03 8.51
CA ARG A 223 7.18 19.88 8.72
C ARG A 223 8.00 20.04 7.44
N ASP A 224 7.36 20.28 6.30
CA ASP A 224 8.04 20.45 5.01
C ASP A 224 8.17 21.95 4.67
N PRO A 225 9.38 22.54 4.79
CA PRO A 225 9.56 23.97 4.56
C PRO A 225 9.25 24.40 3.13
N ALA A 226 9.37 23.50 2.14
CA ALA A 226 9.04 23.80 0.76
C ALA A 226 7.53 23.98 0.54
N LEU A 227 6.70 23.48 1.47
CA LEU A 227 5.24 23.54 1.42
C LEU A 227 4.66 24.51 2.46
N ALA A 228 5.48 25.33 3.11
CA ALA A 228 5.05 26.23 4.17
C ALA A 228 3.93 27.20 3.74
N GLU A 229 3.99 27.72 2.52
CA GLU A 229 2.95 28.61 1.98
C GLU A 229 1.60 27.87 1.84
N ALA A 230 1.61 26.68 1.25
CA ALA A 230 0.40 25.85 1.09
C ALA A 230 -0.18 25.46 2.46
N VAL A 231 0.66 25.13 3.44
CA VAL A 231 0.26 24.83 4.82
C VAL A 231 -0.39 26.04 5.49
N ASN A 232 0.20 27.24 5.36
CA ASN A 232 -0.36 28.46 5.93
C ASN A 232 -1.72 28.79 5.30
N GLN A 233 -1.81 28.71 3.97
CA GLN A 233 -3.07 28.87 3.27
C GLN A 233 -4.13 27.87 3.75
N ALA A 234 -3.73 26.61 3.96
CA ALA A 234 -4.63 25.59 4.45
C ALA A 234 -5.14 25.88 5.88
N LYS A 235 -4.26 26.35 6.77
CA LYS A 235 -4.61 26.75 8.14
C LYS A 235 -5.60 27.91 8.16
N GLU A 236 -5.38 28.95 7.35
CA GLU A 236 -6.31 30.09 7.24
C GLU A 236 -7.66 29.66 6.66
N GLY A 237 -7.66 28.82 5.61
CA GLY A 237 -8.90 28.27 5.04
C GLY A 237 -9.69 27.42 6.04
N MET A 238 -9.03 26.61 6.88
CA MET A 238 -9.71 25.88 7.95
C MET A 238 -10.35 26.81 8.98
N LYS A 239 -9.64 27.85 9.41
CA LYS A 239 -10.17 28.85 10.35
C LYS A 239 -11.42 29.53 9.79
N TYR A 240 -11.39 29.91 8.51
CA TYR A 240 -12.54 30.49 7.82
C TYR A 240 -13.79 29.58 7.86
N VAL A 241 -13.60 28.26 7.68
CA VAL A 241 -14.69 27.28 7.76
C VAL A 241 -15.19 27.12 9.21
N ASP A 242 -14.27 26.97 10.16
CA ASP A 242 -14.61 26.76 11.57
C ASP A 242 -15.35 27.96 12.19
N GLU A 243 -15.16 29.17 11.67
CA GLU A 243 -15.92 30.36 12.05
C GLU A 243 -17.37 30.37 11.52
N ARG A 244 -17.65 29.67 10.41
CA ARG A 244 -18.95 29.68 9.70
C ARG A 244 -19.81 28.46 9.95
N VAL A 245 -19.21 27.33 10.33
CA VAL A 245 -19.90 26.05 10.57
C VAL A 245 -20.07 25.78 12.08
N LYS A 246 -20.21 26.85 12.87
CA LYS A 246 -20.64 26.77 14.28
C LYS A 246 -22.14 26.50 14.35
#